data_AF-A0A355WNU2-F1
#
_entry.id   AF-A0A355WNU2-F1
#
_cell.length_a   1.000
_cell.length_b   1.000
_cell.length_c   1.000
_cell.angle_alpha   90.00
_cell.angle_beta   90.00
_cell.angle_gamma   90.00
#
_symmetry.space_group_name_H-M   'P 1'
#
loop_
_entity.id
_entity.type
_entity.pdbx_description
1 polymer ?
#
loop_
_entity_poly.entity_id
_entity_poly.type
_entity_poly.pdbx_seq_one_letter_code
_entity_poly.pdbx_strand_id
1 'polypeptide(L)' 'VGAIDADALFYLMSRGIPRAQATDLLVLSFLAAALEEIENEEIRKDIFGRLEAWIERHRN' A
#
# COMPACT_ATOMS: atom_id res chain seq x y z
N VAL A 1 -15.56 3.10 -6.95
CA VAL A 1 -14.61 3.95 -6.20
C VAL A 1 -13.82 3.03 -5.27
N GLY A 2 -12.49 3.16 -5.25
CA GLY A 2 -11.54 2.13 -4.76
C GLY A 2 -11.77 1.65 -3.33
N ALA A 3 -12.37 0.47 -3.22
CA ALA A 3 -12.44 -0.27 -1.96
C ALA A 3 -11.23 -1.21 -1.85
N ILE A 4 -10.87 -1.57 -0.63
CA ILE A 4 -9.89 -2.64 -0.40
C ILE A 4 -10.43 -3.92 -1.01
N ASP A 5 -9.60 -4.61 -1.81
CA ASP A 5 -9.92 -5.91 -2.36
C ASP A 5 -10.05 -6.93 -1.20
N ALA A 6 -11.28 -7.39 -0.98
CA ALA A 6 -11.61 -8.27 0.13
C ALA A 6 -11.00 -9.67 -0.04
N ASP A 7 -10.84 -10.16 -1.27
CA ASP A 7 -10.26 -11.46 -1.56
C ASP A 7 -8.75 -11.43 -1.33
N ALA A 8 -8.08 -10.36 -1.78
CA ALA A 8 -6.67 -10.13 -1.52
C ALA A 8 -6.39 -9.94 -0.02
N LEU A 9 -7.26 -9.21 0.69
CA LEU A 9 -7.17 -9.04 2.14
C LEU A 9 -7.30 -10.37 2.88
N PHE A 10 -8.30 -11.19 2.50
CA PHE A 10 -8.49 -12.52 3.06
C PHE A 10 -7.27 -13.41 2.79
N TYR A 11 -6.72 -13.38 1.57
CA TYR A 11 -5.53 -14.14 1.22
C TYR A 11 -4.33 -13.79 2.11
N LEU A 12 -4.02 -12.50 2.25
CA LEU A 12 -2.92 -12.02 3.12
C LEU A 12 -3.15 -12.43 4.58
N MET A 13 -4.38 -12.29 5.09
CA MET A 13 -4.72 -12.70 6.45
C MET A 13 -4.58 -14.21 6.66
N SER A 14 -4.98 -15.04 5.68
CA SER A 14 -4.82 -16.50 5.73
C SER A 14 -3.36 -16.95 5.78
N ARG A 15 -2.44 -16.11 5.31
CA ARG A 15 -0.98 -16.30 5.42
C ARG A 15 -0.41 -15.84 6.76
N GLY A 16 -1.25 -15.40 7.69
CA GLY A 16 -0.86 -14.96 9.03
C GLY A 16 -0.53 -13.48 9.15
N ILE A 17 -0.78 -12.67 8.12
CA ILE A 17 -0.55 -11.23 8.16
C ILE A 17 -1.69 -10.56 8.95
N PRO A 18 -1.40 -9.75 9.99
CA PRO A 18 -2.43 -9.04 10.72
C PRO A 18 -3.27 -8.14 9.80
N ARG A 19 -4.57 -8.06 10.04
CA ARG A 19 -5.51 -7.30 9.19
C ARG A 19 -5.06 -5.86 8.90
N ALA A 20 -4.53 -5.16 9.91
CA ALA A 20 -4.01 -3.80 9.75
C ALA A 20 -2.83 -3.76 8.76
N GLN A 21 -1.84 -4.64 8.95
CA GLN A 21 -0.69 -4.75 8.04
C GLN A 21 -1.09 -5.20 6.63
N ALA A 22 -2.05 -6.13 6.50
CA ALA A 22 -2.57 -6.54 5.20
C ALA A 22 -3.29 -5.39 4.48
N THR A 23 -4.02 -4.56 5.23
CA THR A 23 -4.67 -3.36 4.68
C THR A 23 -3.63 -2.36 4.17
N ASP A 24 -2.58 -2.10 4.94
CA ASP A 24 -1.48 -1.20 4.55
C ASP A 24 -0.80 -1.68 3.27
N LEU A 25 -0.50 -2.99 3.18
CA LEU A 25 0.11 -3.59 1.99
C LEU A 25 -0.76 -3.41 0.75
N LEU A 26 -2.08 -3.58 0.87
CA LEU A 26 -3.00 -3.40 -0.25
C LEU A 26 -3.07 -1.94 -0.69
N VAL A 27 -3.14 -1.00 0.25
CA VAL A 27 -3.09 0.44 -0.05
C VAL A 27 -1.78 0.81 -0.75
N LEU A 28 -0.64 0.37 -0.23
CA LEU A 28 0.66 0.63 -0.84
C LEU A 28 0.78 0.00 -2.23
N SER A 29 0.30 -1.23 -2.43
CA SER A 29 0.33 -1.89 -3.74
C SER A 29 -0.52 -1.17 -4.78
N PHE A 30 -1.68 -0.64 -4.37
CA PHE A 30 -2.56 0.15 -5.22
C PHE A 30 -1.89 1.48 -5.62
N LEU A 31 -1.27 2.16 -4.67
CA LEU A 31 -0.56 3.42 -4.91
C LEU A 31 0.70 3.20 -5.77
N ALA A 32 1.44 2.11 -5.54
CA ALA A 32 2.63 1.77 -6.31
C ALA A 32 2.34 1.68 -7.81
N ALA A 33 1.22 1.04 -8.18
CA ALA A 33 0.80 0.94 -9.58
C ALA A 33 0.58 2.32 -10.24
N ALA A 34 0.05 3.30 -9.51
CA ALA A 34 -0.09 4.67 -10.02
C ALA A 34 1.26 5.41 -10.11
N LEU A 35 2.22 5.11 -9.22
CA LEU A 35 3.54 5.71 -9.24
C LEU A 35 4.43 5.17 -10.37
N GLU A 36 4.14 3.99 -10.91
CA GLU A 36 4.86 3.44 -12.07
C GLU A 36 4.74 4.35 -13.31
N GLU A 37 3.72 5.20 -13.39
CA GLU A 37 3.57 6.21 -14.46
C GLU A 37 4.61 7.34 -14.39
N ILE A 38 5.30 7.49 -13.26
CA ILE A 38 6.34 8.51 -13.06
C ILE A 38 7.65 7.99 -13.64
N GLU A 39 8.12 8.53 -14.78
CA GLU A 39 9.37 8.12 -15.43
C GLU A 39 10.62 8.31 -14.57
N ASN A 40 10.64 9.38 -13.76
CA ASN A 40 11.78 9.68 -12.90
C ASN A 40 11.78 8.79 -11.65
N GLU A 41 12.71 7.84 -11.61
CA GLU A 41 12.86 6.87 -10.52
C GLU A 41 13.09 7.51 -9.14
N GLU A 42 13.86 8.61 -9.07
CA GLU A 42 14.15 9.28 -7.80
C GLU A 42 12.89 9.96 -7.24
N ILE A 43 12.10 10.59 -8.10
CA ILE A 43 10.80 11.17 -7.73
C ILE A 43 9.83 10.07 -7.30
N ARG A 44 9.80 8.94 -8.04
CA ARG A 44 8.94 7.80 -7.71
C ARG A 44 9.25 7.26 -6.31
N LYS A 45 10.53 7.03 -6.00
CA LYS A 45 11.00 6.54 -4.71
C LYS A 45 10.72 7.53 -3.58
N ASP A 46 10.97 8.83 -3.78
CA ASP A 46 10.70 9.86 -2.78
C ASP A 46 9.20 9.92 -2.44
N ILE A 47 8.33 9.89 -3.45
CA ILE A 47 6.88 9.87 -3.22
C ILE A 47 6.45 8.59 -2.50
N PHE A 48 6.94 7.42 -2.93
CA PHE A 48 6.62 6.14 -2.28
C PHE A 48 7.00 6.15 -0.79
N GLY A 49 8.22 6.59 -0.45
CA GLY A 49 8.67 6.68 0.94
C GLY A 49 7.86 7.66 1.79
N ARG A 50 7.39 8.77 1.20
CA ARG A 50 6.48 9.71 1.89
C ARG A 50 5.13 9.09 2.19
N LEU A 51 4.61 8.24 1.29
CA LEU A 51 3.35 7.52 1.48
C LEU A 51 3.48 6.45 2.56
N GLU A 52 4.55 5.65 2.55
CA GLU A 52 4.84 4.69 3.63
C GLU A 52 4.88 5.36 4.99
N ALA A 53 5.64 6.46 5.10
CA ALA A 53 5.74 7.22 6.34
C ALA A 53 4.38 7.83 6.77
N TRP A 54 3.54 8.23 5.82
CA TRP A 54 2.20 8.73 6.12
C TRP A 54 1.29 7.64 6.68
N ILE A 55 1.28 6.45 6.07
CA ILE A 55 0.49 5.30 6.56
C ILE A 55 0.95 4.91 7.97
N GLU A 56 2.26 4.86 8.21
CA GLU A 56 2.83 4.59 9.53
C GLU A 56 2.30 5.50 10.62
N ARG A 57 2.20 6.81 10.34
CA ARG A 57 1.68 7.80 11.31
C ARG A 57 0.18 7.66 11.57
N HIS A 58 -0.57 7.04 10.67
CA HIS A 58 -2.03 6.91 10.75
C HIS A 58 -2.50 5.47 11.01
N ARG A 59 -1.57 4.56 11.36
CA ARG A 59 -1.90 3.23 11.90
C ARG A 59 -2.53 3.42 13.28
N ASN A 60 -3.86 3.33 13.34
CA ASN A 60 -4.64 3.27 14.58
C ASN A 60 -4.81 1.82 15.04
#